data_AF-A0A091RY03-F1
#
_entry.id   AF-A0A091RY03-F1
#
_cell.length_a   1.000
_cell.length_b   1.000
_cell.length_c   1.000
_cell.angle_alpha   90.00
_cell.angle_beta   90.00
_cell.angle_gamma   90.00
#
_symmetry.space_group_name_H-M   'P 1'
#
loop_
_entity.id
_entity.type
_entity.pdbx_description
1 polymer ?
#
loop_
_entity_poly.entity_id
_entity_poly.type
_entity_poly.pdbx_seq_one_letter_code
_entity_poly.pdbx_strand_id
1 'polypeptide(L)'
;RDIVLASHLKPLEKKDKVGPKATVLWNPCAAPTKAPQASEVEMPQELDRLPRTSAEFYRDWRRCLKSSKEKYQLLLELGGQALGRIFQADLGFGLLGEFLVVLAENTHHQHREAVLQILQSLSGTKRFGLNVDLLSESEKESGRDLFRKLRSMSRDQGSAGHPSGPAGCGAEREAPLMDSSLRKDTEERMVMELMTRYQVN
;
A
#
# COMPACT_ATOMS: atom_id res chain seq x y z
N ARG A 1 31.83 -19.64 -23.94
CA ARG A 1 31.16 -20.62 -23.04
C ARG A 1 32.10 -20.87 -21.85
N ASP A 2 32.54 -19.81 -21.17
CA ASP A 2 33.78 -19.87 -20.38
C ASP A 2 33.58 -19.89 -18.86
N ILE A 3 32.32 -19.83 -18.42
CA ILE A 3 31.95 -19.96 -17.00
C ILE A 3 32.11 -21.42 -16.51
N VAL A 4 32.09 -22.40 -17.44
CA VAL A 4 32.11 -23.84 -17.11
C VAL A 4 33.53 -24.38 -16.88
N LEU A 5 34.57 -23.56 -17.04
CA LEU A 5 35.97 -24.01 -16.88
C LEU A 5 36.46 -23.97 -15.43
N ALA A 6 35.79 -23.23 -14.53
CA ALA A 6 36.24 -23.06 -13.15
C ALA A 6 35.81 -24.20 -12.19
N SER A 7 34.90 -25.09 -12.60
CA SER A 7 34.37 -26.18 -11.77
C SER A 7 35.37 -27.32 -11.50
N HIS A 8 36.54 -27.30 -12.13
CA HIS A 8 37.60 -28.31 -11.93
C HIS A 8 38.71 -27.84 -10.98
N LEU A 9 38.57 -26.67 -10.34
CA LEU A 9 39.52 -26.25 -9.32
C LEU A 9 39.38 -27.14 -8.08
N LYS A 10 40.45 -27.90 -7.81
CA LYS A 10 40.55 -28.69 -6.58
C LYS A 10 40.47 -27.75 -5.37
N PRO A 11 39.60 -28.03 -4.37
CA PRO A 11 39.57 -27.28 -3.13
C PRO A 11 40.96 -27.27 -2.47
N LEU A 12 41.40 -26.09 -2.01
CA LEU A 12 42.68 -25.93 -1.31
C LEU A 12 42.77 -26.90 -0.13
N GLU A 13 43.87 -27.65 -0.07
CA GLU A 13 44.09 -28.58 1.02
C GLU A 13 44.44 -27.82 2.30
N LYS A 14 44.21 -28.42 3.49
CA LYS A 14 44.42 -27.73 4.78
C LYS A 14 45.85 -27.20 4.97
N LYS A 15 46.81 -27.76 4.24
CA LYS A 15 48.24 -27.42 4.22
C LYS A 15 48.57 -26.22 3.31
N ASP A 16 47.68 -25.85 2.39
CA ASP A 16 47.88 -24.74 1.44
C ASP A 16 47.43 -23.38 2.02
N LYS A 17 46.98 -23.35 3.28
CA LYS A 17 46.58 -22.12 3.99
C LYS A 17 47.83 -21.35 4.42
N VAL A 18 48.25 -20.39 3.61
CA VAL A 18 49.34 -19.47 3.94
C VAL A 18 48.86 -18.47 4.99
N GLY A 19 49.09 -18.79 6.27
CA GLY A 19 48.94 -17.85 7.38
C GLY A 19 48.16 -18.42 8.58
N PRO A 20 48.42 -17.90 9.80
CA PRO A 20 47.58 -18.21 10.96
C PRO A 20 46.14 -17.80 10.65
N LYS A 21 45.16 -18.59 11.12
CA LYS A 21 43.72 -18.29 11.00
C LYS A 21 43.41 -17.00 11.75
N ALA A 22 43.68 -15.85 11.15
CA ALA A 22 43.13 -14.60 11.61
C ALA A 22 41.61 -14.76 11.50
N THR A 23 40.92 -14.67 12.63
CA THR A 23 39.46 -14.54 12.66
C THR A 23 39.14 -13.25 11.91
N VAL A 24 38.91 -13.36 10.61
CA VAL A 24 38.43 -12.26 9.79
C VAL A 24 37.03 -11.96 10.29
N LEU A 25 36.95 -11.06 11.26
CA LEU A 25 35.71 -10.42 11.65
C LEU A 25 35.30 -9.59 10.44
N TRP A 26 34.31 -10.10 9.70
CA TRP A 26 33.65 -9.37 8.61
C TRP A 26 33.04 -8.03 9.07
N ASN A 27 33.06 -7.76 10.39
CA ASN A 27 32.70 -6.50 11.01
C ASN A 27 33.84 -6.02 11.93
N PRO A 28 34.67 -5.05 11.53
CA PRO A 28 35.74 -4.50 12.37
C PRO A 28 35.23 -3.77 13.62
N CYS A 29 33.92 -3.47 13.70
CA CYS A 29 33.28 -2.89 14.87
C CYS A 29 32.59 -3.93 15.78
N ALA A 30 32.57 -5.21 15.39
CA ALA A 30 32.06 -6.29 16.24
C ALA A 30 33.13 -6.71 17.24
N ALA A 31 33.32 -5.89 18.28
CA ALA A 31 33.99 -6.35 19.48
C ALA A 31 33.19 -7.55 20.05
N PRO A 32 33.86 -8.62 20.53
CA PRO A 32 33.19 -9.72 21.21
C PRO A 32 32.77 -9.25 22.60
N THR A 33 31.72 -8.45 22.69
CA THR A 33 31.02 -8.18 23.94
C THR A 33 30.18 -9.41 24.26
N LYS A 34 30.41 -10.00 25.44
CA LYS A 34 29.47 -10.97 26.03
C LYS A 34 28.12 -10.27 26.14
N ALA A 35 27.22 -10.55 25.19
CA ALA A 35 25.88 -10.01 25.22
C ALA A 35 25.17 -10.54 26.48
N PRO A 36 24.60 -9.67 27.34
CA PRO A 36 23.53 -10.09 28.22
C PRO A 36 22.43 -10.71 27.35
N GLN A 37 21.82 -11.78 27.85
CA GLN A 37 20.77 -12.51 27.15
C GLN A 37 19.76 -11.53 26.56
N ALA A 38 19.32 -11.85 25.34
CA ALA A 38 18.35 -11.09 24.56
C ALA A 38 17.19 -10.66 25.48
N SER A 39 17.30 -9.45 26.00
CA SER A 39 16.17 -8.75 26.56
C SER A 39 15.22 -8.62 25.39
N GLU A 40 14.04 -9.21 25.53
CA GLU A 40 12.88 -8.84 24.74
C GLU A 40 12.81 -7.32 24.80
N VAL A 41 13.27 -6.66 23.74
CA VAL A 41 13.13 -5.22 23.61
C VAL A 41 11.64 -5.05 23.38
N GLU A 42 10.89 -4.83 24.46
CA GLU A 42 9.58 -4.21 24.39
C GLU A 42 9.79 -2.92 23.60
N MET A 43 9.47 -2.95 22.31
CA MET A 43 9.48 -1.76 21.49
C MET A 43 8.47 -0.81 22.14
N PRO A 44 8.88 0.43 22.49
CA PRO A 44 7.94 1.43 22.95
C PRO A 44 6.76 1.51 21.98
N GLN A 45 5.55 1.68 22.50
CA GLN A 45 4.32 1.89 21.74
C GLN A 45 4.46 3.14 20.85
N GLU A 46 5.16 3.05 19.72
CA GLU A 46 5.35 4.14 18.76
C GLU A 46 4.16 4.32 17.81
N LEU A 47 3.08 3.55 18.00
CA LEU A 47 1.83 3.66 17.24
C LEU A 47 1.14 5.01 17.41
N ASP A 48 1.51 5.83 18.40
CA ASP A 48 0.94 7.16 18.62
C ASP A 48 1.29 8.17 17.51
N ARG A 49 2.27 7.86 16.63
CA ARG A 49 2.70 8.74 15.55
C ARG A 49 2.55 8.08 14.20
N LEU A 50 1.95 8.80 13.26
CA LEU A 50 1.86 8.37 11.87
C LEU A 50 3.26 8.26 11.24
N PRO A 51 3.52 7.19 10.46
CA PRO A 51 4.81 6.99 9.82
C PRO A 51 5.08 8.09 8.80
N ARG A 52 6.30 8.61 8.79
CA ARG A 52 6.76 9.66 7.87
C ARG A 52 7.71 9.14 6.81
N THR A 53 8.29 7.96 7.06
CA THR A 53 9.23 7.30 6.16
C THR A 53 8.71 5.91 5.77
N SER A 54 9.19 5.39 4.63
CA SER A 54 8.80 4.05 4.18
C SER A 54 9.22 2.97 5.18
N ALA A 55 10.36 3.13 5.84
CA ALA A 55 10.86 2.19 6.85
C ALA A 55 9.96 2.13 8.09
N GLU A 56 9.52 3.29 8.60
CA GLU A 56 8.54 3.37 9.71
C GLU A 56 7.24 2.69 9.29
N PHE A 57 6.72 3.02 8.10
CA PHE A 57 5.50 2.38 7.59
C PHE A 57 5.65 0.86 7.54
N TYR A 58 6.75 0.34 6.98
CA TYR A 58 6.97 -1.10 6.88
C TYR A 58 7.02 -1.78 8.25
N ARG A 59 7.69 -1.14 9.20
CA ARG A 59 7.77 -1.63 10.58
C ARG A 59 6.37 -1.73 11.16
N ASP A 60 5.57 -0.67 11.07
CA ASP A 60 4.26 -0.61 11.69
C ASP A 60 3.29 -1.58 10.99
N TRP A 61 3.32 -1.62 9.66
CA TRP A 61 2.52 -2.51 8.81
C TRP A 61 2.75 -4.00 9.08
N ARG A 62 4.00 -4.40 9.35
CA ARG A 62 4.37 -5.81 9.56
C ARG A 62 4.38 -6.23 11.03
N ARG A 63 4.77 -5.34 11.94
CA ARG A 63 4.96 -5.67 13.36
C ARG A 63 3.77 -5.27 14.22
N CYS A 64 3.21 -4.08 13.98
CA CYS A 64 2.25 -3.46 14.89
C CYS A 64 0.80 -3.75 14.48
N LEU A 65 0.50 -3.71 13.19
CA LEU A 65 -0.87 -3.90 12.67
C LEU A 65 -1.16 -5.38 12.43
N LYS A 66 -2.14 -5.93 13.15
CA LYS A 66 -2.49 -7.37 13.09
C LYS A 66 -3.80 -7.61 12.36
N SER A 67 -4.73 -6.66 12.44
CA SER A 67 -6.03 -6.75 11.78
C SER A 67 -6.05 -6.01 10.44
N SER A 68 -6.78 -6.55 9.46
CA SER A 68 -7.07 -5.88 8.20
C SER A 68 -7.75 -4.52 8.43
N LYS A 69 -8.59 -4.42 9.47
CA LYS A 69 -9.26 -3.16 9.85
C LYS A 69 -8.28 -2.09 10.33
N GLU A 70 -7.28 -2.46 11.13
CA GLU A 70 -6.25 -1.53 11.61
C GLU A 70 -5.38 -1.03 10.46
N LYS A 71 -4.97 -1.95 9.57
CA LYS A 71 -4.27 -1.62 8.33
C LYS A 71 -5.07 -0.65 7.48
N TYR A 72 -6.36 -0.87 7.33
CA TYR A 72 -7.25 0.02 6.59
C TYR A 72 -7.35 1.40 7.23
N GLN A 73 -7.50 1.49 8.56
CA GLN A 73 -7.52 2.79 9.25
C GLN A 73 -6.21 3.56 9.05
N LEU A 74 -5.05 2.91 9.16
CA LEU A 74 -3.76 3.57 8.90
C LEU A 74 -3.68 4.14 7.48
N LEU A 75 -4.14 3.40 6.47
CA LEU A 75 -4.16 3.87 5.09
C LEU A 75 -5.03 5.12 4.92
N LEU A 76 -6.19 5.16 5.59
CA LEU A 76 -7.08 6.32 5.56
C LEU A 76 -6.50 7.52 6.33
N GLU A 77 -5.90 7.30 7.49
CA GLU A 77 -5.29 8.34 8.32
C GLU A 77 -4.10 9.01 7.62
N LEU A 78 -3.26 8.23 6.92
CA LEU A 78 -2.19 8.77 6.09
C LEU A 78 -2.76 9.46 4.84
N GLY A 79 -3.77 8.85 4.22
CA GLY A 79 -4.38 9.30 2.99
C GLY A 79 -3.42 9.28 1.78
N GLY A 80 -3.95 9.68 0.62
CA GLY A 80 -3.20 9.59 -0.63
C GLY A 80 -1.94 10.47 -0.65
N GLN A 81 -1.99 11.68 -0.10
CA GLN A 81 -0.86 12.60 -0.20
C GLN A 81 0.36 12.13 0.62
N ALA A 82 0.15 11.67 1.85
CA ALA A 82 1.26 11.18 2.68
C ALA A 82 1.81 9.86 2.13
N LEU A 83 0.94 8.93 1.72
CA LEU A 83 1.36 7.67 1.10
C LEU A 83 2.18 7.91 -0.18
N GLY A 84 1.76 8.84 -1.03
CA GLY A 84 2.50 9.21 -2.24
C GLY A 84 3.89 9.79 -1.94
N ARG A 85 4.06 10.52 -0.82
CA ARG A 85 5.37 11.03 -0.38
C ARG A 85 6.24 9.92 0.22
N ILE A 86 5.66 9.09 1.10
CA ILE A 86 6.34 7.96 1.75
C ILE A 86 6.90 6.98 0.72
N PHE A 87 6.10 6.68 -0.32
CA PHE A 87 6.43 5.70 -1.36
C PHE A 87 6.82 6.32 -2.70
N GLN A 88 7.20 7.60 -2.72
CA GLN A 88 7.53 8.32 -3.96
C GLN A 88 8.58 7.57 -4.81
N ALA A 89 9.57 6.98 -4.14
CA ALA A 89 10.64 6.23 -4.80
C ALA A 89 10.20 4.83 -5.26
N ASP A 90 9.54 4.08 -4.38
CA ASP A 90 9.05 2.74 -4.66
C ASP A 90 8.02 2.28 -3.62
N LEU A 91 7.02 1.52 -4.07
CA LEU A 91 6.22 0.65 -3.22
C LEU A 91 6.97 -0.68 -3.18
N GLY A 92 7.68 -0.93 -2.09
CA GLY A 92 8.41 -2.20 -1.95
C GLY A 92 7.52 -3.44 -2.17
N PHE A 93 8.19 -4.55 -2.49
CA PHE A 93 7.58 -5.74 -3.06
C PHE A 93 6.37 -6.29 -2.26
N GLY A 94 5.28 -6.56 -2.96
CA GLY A 94 4.06 -7.17 -2.41
C GLY A 94 3.15 -6.22 -1.64
N LEU A 95 3.60 -5.00 -1.32
CA LEU A 95 2.80 -4.07 -0.53
C LEU A 95 1.57 -3.55 -1.29
N LEU A 96 1.69 -3.35 -2.61
CA LEU A 96 0.56 -2.93 -3.45
C LEU A 96 -0.59 -3.94 -3.41
N GLY A 97 -0.27 -5.25 -3.51
CA GLY A 97 -1.26 -6.31 -3.43
C GLY A 97 -1.95 -6.35 -2.07
N GLU A 98 -1.17 -6.26 -0.98
CA GLU A 98 -1.73 -6.15 0.37
C GLU A 98 -2.67 -4.95 0.53
N PHE A 99 -2.33 -3.78 -0.04
CA PHE A 99 -3.20 -2.61 -0.01
C PHE A 99 -4.52 -2.87 -0.74
N LEU A 100 -4.48 -3.47 -1.93
CA LEU A 100 -5.68 -3.78 -2.69
C LEU A 100 -6.62 -4.73 -1.93
N VAL A 101 -6.07 -5.76 -1.28
CA VAL A 101 -6.83 -6.71 -0.45
C VAL A 101 -7.47 -5.98 0.74
N VAL A 102 -6.68 -5.23 1.52
CA VAL A 102 -7.17 -4.50 2.70
C VAL A 102 -8.25 -3.49 2.35
N LEU A 103 -8.06 -2.75 1.24
CA LEU A 103 -9.06 -1.81 0.73
C LEU A 103 -10.32 -2.55 0.28
N ALA A 104 -10.21 -3.62 -0.49
CA ALA A 104 -11.36 -4.40 -0.95
C ALA A 104 -12.22 -4.93 0.21
N GLU A 105 -11.59 -5.41 1.28
CA GLU A 105 -12.27 -5.97 2.45
C GLU A 105 -13.02 -4.93 3.28
N ASN A 106 -12.50 -3.71 3.41
CA ASN A 106 -12.97 -2.72 4.40
C ASN A 106 -13.57 -1.43 3.81
N THR A 107 -13.68 -1.31 2.48
CA THR A 107 -14.19 -0.08 1.85
C THR A 107 -15.68 0.16 2.15
N HIS A 108 -16.00 1.41 2.50
CA HIS A 108 -17.37 1.89 2.76
C HIS A 108 -17.66 3.16 1.96
N HIS A 109 -18.95 3.47 1.72
CA HIS A 109 -19.38 4.65 0.95
C HIS A 109 -18.76 5.97 1.43
N GLN A 110 -18.62 6.13 2.76
CA GLN A 110 -18.07 7.35 3.37
C GLN A 110 -16.60 7.60 3.02
N HIS A 111 -15.84 6.55 2.72
CA HIS A 111 -14.40 6.65 2.47
C HIS A 111 -14.05 6.57 0.99
N ARG A 112 -15.05 6.52 0.10
CA ARG A 112 -14.86 6.34 -1.35
C ARG A 112 -13.85 7.34 -1.92
N GLU A 113 -14.01 8.63 -1.63
CA GLU A 113 -13.10 9.66 -2.11
C GLU A 113 -11.67 9.45 -1.59
N ALA A 114 -11.52 9.17 -0.29
CA ALA A 114 -10.20 8.92 0.30
C ALA A 114 -9.51 7.71 -0.34
N VAL A 115 -10.26 6.63 -0.60
CA VAL A 115 -9.74 5.44 -1.29
C VAL A 115 -9.31 5.76 -2.73
N LEU A 116 -10.09 6.55 -3.47
CA LEU A 116 -9.71 7.00 -4.81
C LEU A 116 -8.43 7.83 -4.80
N GLN A 117 -8.30 8.76 -3.86
CA GLN A 117 -7.08 9.56 -3.68
C GLN A 117 -5.87 8.70 -3.33
N ILE A 118 -6.05 7.67 -2.50
CA ILE A 118 -4.99 6.70 -2.18
C ILE A 118 -4.55 5.97 -3.45
N LEU A 119 -5.48 5.36 -4.18
CA LEU A 119 -5.18 4.62 -5.42
C LEU A 119 -4.51 5.53 -6.47
N GLN A 120 -4.98 6.77 -6.59
CA GLN A 120 -4.38 7.77 -7.48
C GLN A 120 -2.93 8.07 -7.10
N SER A 121 -2.66 8.34 -5.83
CA SER A 121 -1.29 8.61 -5.36
C SER A 121 -0.36 7.41 -5.53
N LEU A 122 -0.83 6.20 -5.25
CA LEU A 122 -0.05 4.97 -5.44
C LEU A 122 0.32 4.75 -6.91
N SER A 123 -0.62 5.04 -7.82
CA SER A 123 -0.39 4.97 -9.28
C SER A 123 0.66 5.96 -9.78
N GLY A 124 0.96 7.01 -9.01
CA GLY A 124 1.98 8.02 -9.33
C GLY A 124 3.40 7.67 -8.86
N THR A 125 3.60 6.51 -8.21
CA THR A 125 4.94 6.09 -7.74
C THR A 125 5.83 5.62 -8.89
N LYS A 126 7.16 5.83 -8.80
CA LYS A 126 8.09 5.61 -9.92
C LYS A 126 8.11 4.17 -10.47
N ARG A 127 7.84 3.19 -9.61
CA ARG A 127 7.86 1.74 -9.95
C ARG A 127 6.47 1.11 -9.90
N PHE A 128 5.43 1.92 -10.07
CA PHE A 128 4.05 1.42 -10.04
C PHE A 128 3.80 0.30 -11.05
N GLY A 129 4.22 0.47 -12.31
CA GLY A 129 4.02 -0.55 -13.36
C GLY A 129 4.61 -1.92 -12.98
N LEU A 130 5.85 -1.94 -12.47
CA LEU A 130 6.49 -3.15 -11.96
C LEU A 130 5.69 -3.79 -10.82
N ASN A 131 5.16 -2.98 -9.89
CA ASN A 131 4.34 -3.48 -8.79
C ASN A 131 3.02 -4.10 -9.29
N VAL A 132 2.41 -3.55 -10.34
CA VAL A 132 1.22 -4.12 -10.97
C VAL A 132 1.52 -5.44 -11.67
N ASP A 133 2.64 -5.52 -12.40
CA ASP A 133 3.06 -6.73 -13.11
C ASP A 133 3.35 -7.91 -12.14
N LEU A 134 3.74 -7.59 -10.90
CA LEU A 134 4.04 -8.55 -9.85
C LEU A 134 2.82 -8.97 -9.02
N LEU A 135 1.63 -8.42 -9.27
CA LEU A 135 0.41 -8.82 -8.59
C LEU A 135 0.04 -10.25 -8.97
N SER A 136 -0.27 -11.07 -7.96
CA SER A 136 -0.89 -12.38 -8.14
C SER A 136 -2.32 -12.26 -8.67
N GLU A 137 -2.84 -13.33 -9.27
CA GLU A 137 -4.23 -13.34 -9.76
C GLU A 137 -5.27 -13.14 -8.65
N SER A 138 -4.99 -13.62 -7.43
CA SER A 138 -5.85 -13.36 -6.26
C SER A 138 -5.87 -11.88 -5.89
N GLU A 139 -4.72 -11.20 -5.91
CA GLU A 139 -4.65 -9.77 -5.60
C GLU A 139 -5.29 -8.92 -6.70
N LYS A 140 -5.15 -9.32 -7.97
CA LYS A 140 -5.88 -8.69 -9.08
C LYS A 140 -7.39 -8.84 -8.94
N GLU A 141 -7.88 -10.00 -8.49
CA GLU A 141 -9.31 -10.18 -8.21
C GLU A 141 -9.77 -9.28 -7.07
N SER A 142 -9.01 -9.15 -5.99
CA SER A 142 -9.31 -8.17 -4.93
C SER A 142 -9.34 -6.74 -5.48
N GLY A 143 -8.44 -6.39 -6.39
CA GLY A 143 -8.48 -5.12 -7.12
C GLY A 143 -9.78 -4.94 -7.93
N ARG A 144 -10.16 -5.94 -8.72
CA ARG A 144 -11.43 -5.93 -9.49
C ARG A 144 -12.64 -5.76 -8.58
N ASP A 145 -12.68 -6.47 -7.44
CA ASP A 145 -13.75 -6.35 -6.46
C ASP A 145 -13.81 -4.96 -5.83
N LEU A 146 -12.66 -4.38 -5.47
CA LEU A 146 -12.56 -3.01 -4.97
C LEU A 146 -13.14 -2.01 -5.98
N PHE A 147 -12.73 -2.04 -7.25
CA PHE A 147 -13.25 -1.11 -8.26
C PHE A 147 -14.74 -1.33 -8.55
N ARG A 148 -15.22 -2.59 -8.51
CA ARG A 148 -16.65 -2.91 -8.62
C ARG A 148 -17.46 -2.26 -7.49
N LYS A 149 -16.97 -2.34 -6.25
CA LYS A 149 -17.55 -1.68 -5.07
C LYS A 149 -17.52 -0.16 -5.22
N LEU A 150 -16.39 0.43 -5.60
CA LEU A 150 -16.27 1.88 -5.78
C LEU A 150 -17.23 2.43 -6.83
N ARG A 151 -17.54 1.64 -7.88
CA ARG A 151 -18.51 2.00 -8.93
C ARG A 151 -19.97 1.82 -8.50
N SER A 152 -20.29 0.79 -7.71
CA SER A 152 -21.67 0.64 -7.19
C SER A 152 -22.03 1.79 -6.26
N MET A 153 -21.08 2.24 -5.45
CA MET A 153 -21.25 3.38 -4.53
C MET A 153 -21.59 4.70 -5.24
N SER A 154 -21.17 4.89 -6.50
CA SER A 154 -21.53 6.05 -7.32
C SER A 154 -23.02 6.05 -7.67
N ARG A 155 -23.59 4.87 -7.93
CA ARG A 155 -24.94 4.70 -8.47
C ARG A 155 -26.01 4.88 -7.39
N ASP A 156 -25.74 4.44 -6.16
CA ASP A 156 -26.73 4.43 -5.08
C ASP A 156 -27.12 5.84 -4.57
N GLN A 157 -26.28 6.85 -4.76
CA GLN A 157 -26.61 8.24 -4.39
C GLN A 157 -27.75 8.86 -5.23
N GLY A 158 -28.12 8.24 -6.37
CA GLY A 158 -29.19 8.73 -7.24
C GLY A 158 -30.58 8.12 -6.99
N SER A 159 -30.71 7.15 -6.08
CA SER A 159 -31.95 6.35 -5.92
C SER A 159 -32.68 6.53 -4.59
N ALA A 160 -32.23 7.44 -3.71
CA ALA A 160 -33.02 7.82 -2.54
C ALA A 160 -34.17 8.74 -2.98
N GLY A 161 -35.18 8.13 -3.58
CA GLY A 161 -36.41 8.78 -4.00
C GLY A 161 -37.07 9.49 -2.82
N HIS A 162 -37.38 10.76 -3.04
CA HIS A 162 -38.36 11.52 -2.27
C HIS A 162 -39.61 10.67 -2.00
N PRO A 163 -40.05 10.48 -0.74
CA PRO A 163 -41.43 10.19 -0.49
C PRO A 163 -42.22 11.48 -0.74
N SER A 164 -43.09 11.42 -1.74
CA SER A 164 -44.06 12.45 -2.13
C SER A 164 -44.76 13.07 -0.91
N GLY A 165 -44.59 14.37 -0.73
CA GLY A 165 -45.42 15.21 0.13
C GLY A 165 -45.93 16.41 -0.68
N PRO A 166 -47.23 16.75 -0.65
CA PRO A 166 -47.77 17.78 -1.52
C PRO A 166 -47.50 19.19 -0.99
N ALA A 167 -47.13 20.07 -1.93
CA ALA A 167 -47.38 21.51 -2.00
C ALA A 167 -47.08 22.41 -0.77
N GLY A 168 -46.08 23.28 -0.94
CA GLY A 168 -45.92 24.52 -0.17
C GLY A 168 -44.94 25.48 -0.85
N CYS A 169 -45.44 26.65 -1.28
CA CYS A 169 -44.70 27.73 -1.91
C CYS A 169 -43.53 28.27 -1.07
N GLY A 170 -42.43 28.67 -1.72
CA GLY A 170 -41.40 29.52 -1.14
C GLY A 170 -40.08 29.44 -1.91
N ALA A 171 -39.58 30.58 -2.37
CA ALA A 171 -38.44 30.71 -3.27
C ALA A 171 -37.07 30.47 -2.60
N GLU A 172 -36.04 30.37 -3.47
CA GLU A 172 -34.62 30.69 -3.24
C GLU A 172 -33.69 29.58 -2.69
N ARG A 173 -33.09 28.81 -3.62
CA ARG A 173 -31.63 28.53 -3.79
C ARG A 173 -31.39 27.19 -4.51
N GLU A 174 -31.51 27.22 -5.84
CA GLU A 174 -30.97 26.17 -6.71
C GLU A 174 -29.47 26.41 -6.91
N ALA A 175 -28.64 25.81 -6.06
CA ALA A 175 -27.19 25.84 -6.19
C ALA A 175 -26.46 24.50 -5.87
N PRO A 176 -27.02 23.52 -5.12
CA PRO A 176 -26.27 22.29 -4.82
C PRO A 176 -26.30 21.21 -5.92
N LEU A 177 -27.27 21.24 -6.85
CA LEU A 177 -27.54 20.11 -7.75
C LEU A 177 -26.54 19.97 -8.91
N MET A 178 -26.05 21.08 -9.48
CA MET A 178 -25.09 21.04 -10.59
C MET A 178 -23.70 20.57 -10.16
N ASP A 179 -23.22 21.03 -8.99
CA ASP A 179 -21.88 20.70 -8.48
C ASP A 179 -21.73 19.20 -8.15
N SER A 180 -22.76 18.58 -7.59
CA SER A 180 -22.76 17.15 -7.26
C SER A 180 -22.67 16.25 -8.50
N SER A 181 -23.36 16.61 -9.60
CA SER A 181 -23.33 15.85 -10.85
C SER A 181 -21.95 15.87 -11.51
N LEU A 182 -21.32 17.05 -11.60
CA LEU A 182 -19.99 17.23 -12.16
C LEU A 182 -18.91 16.50 -11.36
N ARG A 183 -19.03 16.52 -10.03
CA ARG A 183 -18.14 15.77 -9.14
C ARG A 183 -18.26 14.27 -9.36
N LYS A 184 -19.49 13.76 -9.46
CA LYS A 184 -19.74 12.33 -9.70
C LYS A 184 -19.15 11.86 -11.04
N ASP A 185 -19.34 12.63 -12.10
CA ASP A 185 -18.75 12.32 -13.42
C ASP A 185 -17.21 12.32 -13.37
N THR A 186 -16.62 13.23 -12.59
CA THR A 186 -15.17 13.31 -12.40
C THR A 186 -14.65 12.07 -11.66
N GLU A 187 -15.32 11.66 -10.59
CA GLU A 187 -14.98 10.46 -9.84
C GLU A 187 -15.14 9.18 -10.67
N GLU A 188 -16.18 9.09 -11.52
CA GLU A 188 -16.36 7.95 -12.43
C GLU A 188 -15.27 7.88 -13.50
N ARG A 189 -14.87 9.02 -14.08
CA ARG A 189 -13.73 9.08 -14.99
C ARG A 189 -12.43 8.63 -14.31
N MET A 190 -12.22 9.08 -13.07
CA MET A 190 -11.06 8.71 -12.27
C MET A 190 -11.04 7.19 -11.99
N VAL A 191 -12.19 6.60 -11.66
CA VAL A 191 -12.32 5.14 -11.48
C VAL A 191 -11.90 4.40 -12.75
N MET A 192 -12.37 4.80 -13.92
CA MET A 192 -12.04 4.15 -15.20
C MET A 192 -10.55 4.27 -15.56
N GLU A 193 -9.96 5.43 -15.31
CA GLU A 193 -8.52 5.64 -15.50
C GLU A 193 -7.70 4.74 -14.56
N LEU A 194 -8.08 4.67 -13.29
CA LEU A 194 -7.42 3.83 -12.31
C LEU A 194 -7.56 2.34 -12.65
N MET A 195 -8.72 1.87 -13.09
CA MET A 195 -8.89 0.48 -13.53
C MET A 195 -7.93 0.11 -14.66
N THR A 196 -7.70 1.03 -15.59
CA THR A 196 -6.73 0.86 -16.68
C THR A 196 -5.30 0.80 -16.14
N ARG A 197 -4.92 1.71 -15.23
CA ARG A 197 -3.57 1.74 -14.62
C ARG A 197 -3.27 0.47 -13.83
N TYR A 198 -4.26 -0.02 -13.09
CA TYR A 198 -4.14 -1.24 -12.27
C TYR A 198 -4.33 -2.54 -13.06
N GLN A 199 -4.61 -2.47 -14.37
CA GLN A 199 -4.83 -3.64 -15.24
C GLN A 199 -5.97 -4.57 -14.76
N VAL A 200 -7.05 -3.98 -14.22
CA VAL A 200 -8.18 -4.69 -13.58
C VAL A 200 -9.52 -4.43 -14.31
N ASN A 201 -9.46 -4.26 -15.63
CA ASN A 201 -10.65 -4.09 -16.47
C ASN A 201 -11.48 -5.37 -16.60
#